data_AF-A0A090VNZ9-F1
#
_entry.id   AF-A0A090VNZ9-F1
#
_cell.length_a   1.000
_cell.length_b   1.000
_cell.length_c   1.000
_cell.angle_alpha   90.00
_cell.angle_beta   90.00
_cell.angle_gamma   90.00
#
_symmetry.space_group_name_H-M   'P 1'
#
loop_
_entity.id
_entity.type
_entity.pdbx_description
1 polymer ?
#
loop_
_entity_poly.entity_id
_entity_poly.type
_entity_poly.pdbx_seq_one_letter_code
_entity_poly.pdbx_strand_id
1 'polypeptide(L)' 'MKASRALKLPVCGVDMLQSSRGPLLLEVNSTPGLEGIEGATGKNIARSIITYIERNRR' A
#
# COMPACT_ATOMS: atom_id res chain seq x y z
N MET A 1 1.63 8.29 0.01
CA MET A 1 3.12 8.20 0.04
C MET A 1 3.77 8.68 1.33
N LYS A 2 3.10 9.44 2.22
CA LYS A 2 3.75 9.93 3.46
C LYS A 2 3.91 8.82 4.53
N ALA A 3 2.92 7.94 4.68
CA ALA A 3 2.91 6.89 5.69
C ALA A 3 4.06 5.88 5.54
N SER A 4 4.20 5.26 4.37
CA SER A 4 5.27 4.28 4.10
C SER A 4 6.66 4.86 4.32
N ARG A 5 6.89 6.12 3.89
CA ARG A 5 8.15 6.84 4.12
C ARG A 5 8.38 7.14 5.59
N ALA A 6 7.37 7.63 6.31
CA ALA A 6 7.47 7.94 7.73
C ALA A 6 7.82 6.70 8.57
N LEU A 7 7.29 5.54 8.18
CA LEU A 7 7.52 4.26 8.85
C LEU A 7 8.67 3.45 8.23
N LYS A 8 9.38 3.98 7.23
CA LYS A 8 10.47 3.30 6.50
C LYS A 8 10.07 1.92 5.96
N LEU A 9 8.81 1.75 5.57
CA LEU A 9 8.31 0.54 4.94
C LEU A 9 8.43 0.66 3.42
N PRO A 10 9.10 -0.27 2.72
CA PRO A 10 9.22 -0.24 1.26
C PRO A 10 7.86 -0.41 0.58
N VAL A 11 6.99 -1.26 1.15
CA VAL A 11 5.61 -1.50 0.73
C VAL A 11 4.76 -1.65 2.00
N CYS A 12 3.54 -1.08 2.01
CA CYS A 12 2.57 -1.27 3.09
C CYS A 12 1.14 -1.00 2.56
N GLY A 13 0.14 -1.58 3.23
CA GLY A 13 -1.25 -1.16 3.11
C GLY A 13 -1.52 0.04 4.02
N VAL A 14 -2.44 0.92 3.62
CA VAL A 14 -2.85 2.07 4.43
C VAL A 14 -4.37 2.14 4.45
N ASP A 15 -4.93 2.01 5.64
CA ASP A 15 -6.37 2.11 5.83
C ASP A 15 -6.74 3.57 6.10
N MET A 16 -7.76 4.04 5.39
CA MET A 16 -8.13 5.44 5.38
C MET A 16 -9.64 5.62 5.55
N LEU A 17 -10.02 6.64 6.32
CA LEU A 17 -11.41 7.08 6.48
C LEU A 17 -11.63 8.39 5.72
N GLN A 18 -12.68 8.45 4.92
CA GLN A 18 -13.11 9.72 4.32
C GLN A 18 -13.72 10.63 5.40
N SER A 19 -13.32 11.89 5.44
CA SER A 19 -13.88 12.88 6.38
C SER A 19 -14.03 14.24 5.72
N SER A 20 -14.83 15.12 6.32
CA SER A 20 -15.07 16.50 5.84
C SER A 20 -13.81 17.38 5.80
N ARG A 21 -12.79 17.02 6.58
CA ARG A 21 -11.47 17.68 6.61
C ARG A 21 -10.41 16.95 5.77
N GLY A 22 -10.85 16.07 4.87
CA GLY A 22 -10.00 15.24 4.02
C GLY A 22 -9.79 13.82 4.56
N PRO A 23 -9.07 12.97 3.82
CA PRO A 23 -8.84 11.58 4.21
C PRO A 23 -8.01 11.48 5.49
N LEU A 24 -8.48 10.68 6.44
CA LEU A 24 -7.79 10.39 7.69
C LEU A 24 -7.14 9.02 7.59
N LEU A 25 -5.90 8.89 8.06
CA LEU A 25 -5.21 7.60 8.14
C LEU A 25 -5.60 6.91 9.44
N LEU A 26 -6.03 5.65 9.37
CA LEU A 26 -6.43 4.83 10.51
C LEU A 26 -5.32 3.87 10.94
N GLU A 27 -4.79 3.11 9.98
CA GLU A 27 -3.84 2.04 10.24
C GLU A 27 -2.82 1.92 9.09
N VAL A 28 -1.63 1.42 9.41
CA VAL A 28 -0.64 1.01 8.41
C VAL A 28 -0.27 -0.45 8.64
N ASN A 29 -0.46 -1.25 7.59
CA ASN A 29 -0.20 -2.69 7.60
C ASN A 29 1.08 -3.00 6.83
N SER A 30 2.10 -3.55 7.49
CA SER A 30 3.37 -3.92 6.84
C SER A 30 3.23 -5.12 5.91
N THR A 31 2.22 -5.95 6.13
CA THR A 31 1.93 -7.16 5.34
C THR A 31 0.47 -7.13 4.90
N PRO A 32 0.09 -6.30 3.92
CA PRO A 32 -1.29 -6.20 3.48
C PRO A 32 -1.73 -7.46 2.73
N GLY A 33 -2.99 -7.87 2.94
CA GLY A 33 -3.65 -8.84 2.07
C GLY A 33 -3.89 -8.25 0.68
N LEU A 34 -3.71 -9.05 -0.38
CA LEU A 34 -3.81 -8.57 -1.77
C LEU A 34 -5.10 -9.00 -2.47
N GLU A 35 -5.67 -10.16 -2.13
CA GLU A 35 -6.82 -10.75 -2.82
C GLU A 35 -7.99 -9.77 -3.00
N GLY A 36 -8.44 -9.14 -1.90
CA GLY A 36 -9.54 -8.18 -1.96
C GLY A 36 -9.20 -6.92 -2.77
N ILE A 37 -7.96 -6.44 -2.69
CA ILE A 37 -7.52 -5.24 -3.42
C ILE A 37 -7.40 -5.53 -4.91
N GLU A 38 -6.83 -6.68 -5.27
CA GLU A 38 -6.72 -7.11 -6.67
C GLU A 38 -8.11 -7.35 -7.27
N GLY A 39 -9.01 -8.02 -6.54
CA GLY A 39 -10.39 -8.23 -6.94
C GLY A 39 -11.16 -6.92 -7.16
N ALA A 40 -11.03 -5.96 -6.25
CA ALA A 40 -11.71 -4.67 -6.35
C ALA A 40 -11.15 -3.75 -7.45
N THR A 41 -9.86 -3.86 -7.77
CA THR A 41 -9.19 -2.93 -8.70
C THR A 41 -8.93 -3.51 -10.09
N GLY A 42 -9.00 -4.84 -10.26
CA GLY A 42 -8.58 -5.53 -11.48
C GLY A 42 -7.08 -5.39 -11.78
N LYS A 43 -6.28 -4.95 -10.82
CA LYS A 43 -4.84 -4.74 -10.98
C LYS A 43 -4.07 -5.88 -10.35
N ASN A 44 -2.98 -6.29 -11.01
CA ASN A 44 -2.03 -7.23 -10.44
C ASN A 44 -1.04 -6.48 -9.53
N ILE A 45 -1.41 -6.36 -8.27
CA ILE A 45 -0.64 -5.68 -7.23
C ILE A 45 0.59 -6.52 -6.85
N ALA A 46 0.46 -7.85 -6.80
CA ALA A 46 1.58 -8.73 -6.51
C ALA A 46 2.74 -8.55 -7.51
N ARG A 47 2.43 -8.52 -8.81
CA ARG A 47 3.39 -8.22 -9.88
C ARG A 47 4.02 -6.84 -9.70
N SER A 48 3.21 -5.84 -9.34
CA SER A 48 3.72 -4.48 -9.11
C SER A 48 4.73 -4.43 -7.96
N ILE A 49 4.49 -5.19 -6.88
CA ILE A 49 5.43 -5.33 -5.75
C ILE A 49 6.71 -6.04 -6.18
N ILE A 50 6.59 -7.16 -6.90
CA ILE A 50 7.76 -7.90 -7.42
C ILE A 50 8.59 -7.00 -8.33
N THR A 51 7.97 -6.32 -9.31
CA THR A 51 8.66 -5.40 -10.22
C THR A 51 9.31 -4.24 -9.47
N TYR A 52 8.68 -3.73 -8.40
CA TYR A 52 9.30 -2.74 -7.54
C TYR A 52 10.56 -3.31 -6.88
N ILE A 53 10.50 -4.50 -6.30
CA ILE A 53 11.66 -5.16 -5.66
C ILE A 53 12.78 -5.37 -6.68
N GLU A 54 12.48 -5.94 -7.86
CA GLU A 54 13.45 -6.19 -8.94
C GLU A 54 14.21 -4.92 -9.35
N ARG A 55 13.49 -3.80 -9.51
CA ARG A 55 14.10 -2.50 -9.87
C ARG A 55 14.91 -1.86 -8.76
N ASN A 56 14.70 -2.26 -7.51
CA ASN A 56 15.38 -1.72 -6.33
C ASN A 56 16.37 -2.73 -5.73
N ARG A 57 16.67 -3.83 -6.42
CA ARG A 57 17.80 -4.70 -6.08
C ARG A 57 19.09 -3.92 -6.31
N ARG A 58 19.92 -3.83 -5.27
CA ARG A 58 21.32 -3.42 -5.38
C ARG A 58 22.14 -4.57 -5.95
#